data_AF-A0AAN0NEY1-F1
#
_entry.id   AF-A0AAN0NEY1-F1
#
_cell.length_a   1.000
_cell.length_b   1.000
_cell.length_c   1.000
_cell.angle_alpha   90.00
_cell.angle_beta   90.00
_cell.angle_gamma   90.00
#
_symmetry.space_group_name_H-M   'P 1'
#
loop_
_entity.id
_entity.type
_entity.pdbx_description
1 polymer ?
#
loop_
_entity_poly.entity_id
_entity_poly.type
_entity_poly.pdbx_seq_one_letter_code
_entity_poly.pdbx_strand_id
1 'polypeptide(L)'
;MSLFQCPVCKKQLVLQNKSYVCETGHQFDRAKAGYVNLLQSQSSKSKQHGDDAKMIQARTQFLNDGYYDVFREALKDIVTKYSANSLADVGCGEGWYAEPLLQREKLSMESIFQNKQSPVSRNEIRK
;
A
#
# COMPACT_ATOMS: atom_id res chain seq x y z
N MET A 1 12.52 13.96 -5.86
CA MET A 1 11.19 14.57 -5.58
C MET A 1 10.43 13.59 -4.71
N SER A 2 9.78 14.04 -3.63
CA SER A 2 8.93 13.14 -2.86
C SER A 2 7.53 13.04 -3.48
N LEU A 3 7.02 11.82 -3.61
CA LEU A 3 5.67 11.52 -4.09
C LEU A 3 4.57 11.82 -3.06
N PHE A 4 4.92 12.13 -1.81
CA PHE A 4 3.95 12.29 -0.73
C PHE A 4 3.64 13.75 -0.38
N GLN A 5 2.36 14.01 -0.10
CA GLN A 5 1.84 15.29 0.33
C GLN A 5 1.33 15.19 1.77
N CYS A 6 1.65 16.20 2.58
CA CYS A 6 1.19 16.29 3.96
C CYS A 6 -0.34 16.40 3.97
N PRO A 7 -1.06 15.49 4.64
CA PRO A 7 -2.50 15.54 4.66
C PRO A 7 -3.00 16.85 5.32
N VAL A 8 -2.28 17.35 6.34
CA VAL A 8 -2.66 18.53 7.14
C VAL A 8 -2.43 19.84 6.38
N CYS A 9 -1.19 20.16 6.01
CA CYS A 9 -0.84 21.46 5.41
C CYS A 9 -0.65 21.44 3.89
N LYS A 10 -0.82 20.27 3.24
CA LYS A 10 -0.67 20.08 1.78
C LYS A 10 0.74 20.36 1.23
N LYS A 11 1.74 20.58 2.09
CA LYS A 11 3.15 20.71 1.70
C LYS A 11 3.80 19.35 1.46
N GLN A 12 4.90 19.32 0.72
CA GLN A 12 5.62 18.08 0.43
C GLN A 12 6.11 17.41 1.73
N LEU A 13 5.99 16.09 1.79
CA LEU A 13 6.56 15.27 2.86
C LEU A 13 7.93 14.75 2.44
N VAL A 14 8.98 15.02 3.20
CA VAL A 14 10.33 14.50 2.92
C VAL A 14 10.65 13.40 3.93
N LEU A 15 11.23 12.29 3.47
CA LEU A 15 11.69 11.24 4.36
C LEU A 15 12.93 11.74 5.13
N GLN A 16 12.81 11.82 6.45
CA GLN A 16 13.89 12.14 7.37
C GLN A 16 14.02 10.97 8.36
N ASN A 17 15.15 10.26 8.30
CA ASN A 17 15.37 9.02 9.06
C ASN A 17 14.27 7.96 8.81
N LYS A 18 13.33 7.82 9.76
CA LYS A 18 12.24 6.84 9.74
C LYS A 18 10.86 7.50 9.66
N SER A 19 10.79 8.80 9.37
CA SER A 19 9.53 9.54 9.38
C SER A 19 9.45 10.49 8.19
N TYR A 20 8.24 10.66 7.68
CA TYR A 20 7.93 11.66 6.66
C TYR A 20 7.58 12.98 7.35
N VAL A 21 8.31 14.04 7.04
CA VAL A 21 8.17 15.36 7.69
C VAL A 21 7.97 16.44 6.63
N CYS A 22 7.01 17.32 6.82
CA CYS A 22 6.83 18.49 5.94
C CYS A 22 7.54 19.73 6.50
N GLU A 23 7.68 20.77 5.68
CA GLU A 23 8.34 22.03 6.06
C GLU A 23 7.71 22.74 7.28
N THR A 24 6.43 22.46 7.56
CA THR A 24 5.73 23.03 8.73
C THR A 24 5.87 22.16 9.99
N GLY A 25 6.63 21.06 9.93
CA GLY A 25 6.91 20.19 11.08
C GLY A 25 5.91 19.06 11.34
N HIS A 26 4.90 18.83 10.49
CA HIS A 26 4.03 17.66 10.65
C HIS A 26 4.81 16.38 10.30
N GLN A 27 4.80 15.41 11.21
CA GLN A 27 5.56 14.17 11.12
C GLN A 27 4.64 12.94 11.07
N PHE A 28 4.98 11.99 10.21
CA PHE A 28 4.30 10.70 10.08
C PHE A 28 5.33 9.56 10.11
N ASP A 29 5.26 8.71 11.14
CA ASP A 29 6.25 7.66 11.35
C ASP A 29 6.04 6.45 10.45
N ARG A 30 7.14 5.93 9.92
CA ARG A 30 7.15 4.68 9.16
C ARG A 30 7.10 3.49 10.12
N ALA A 31 6.02 2.72 10.04
CA ALA A 31 5.82 1.45 10.71
C ALA A 31 6.90 0.43 10.34
N LYS A 32 7.12 -0.55 11.22
CA LYS A 32 8.09 -1.64 11.01
C LYS A 32 7.83 -2.44 9.73
N ALA A 33 6.56 -2.60 9.36
CA ALA A 33 6.13 -3.26 8.13
C ALA A 33 6.38 -2.42 6.86
N GLY A 34 6.97 -1.22 6.99
CA GLY A 34 7.36 -0.38 5.86
C GLY A 34 6.36 0.71 5.48
N TYR A 35 5.12 0.64 6.00
CA TYR A 35 4.09 1.65 5.77
C TYR A 35 4.17 2.85 6.77
N VAL A 36 3.27 3.82 6.73
CA VAL A 36 3.16 5.21 7.25
C VAL A 36 1.68 5.56 7.17
N ASN A 37 1.10 5.97 8.27
CA ASN A 37 -0.32 6.28 8.33
C ASN A 37 -0.54 7.77 8.06
N LEU A 38 -1.24 8.11 6.97
CA LEU A 38 -1.55 9.49 6.60
C LEU A 38 -3.00 9.92 6.97
N LEU A 39 -3.73 9.10 7.72
CA LEU A 39 -5.09 9.43 8.18
C LEU A 39 -5.04 10.48 9.30
N GLN A 40 -5.78 11.57 9.15
CA GLN A 40 -5.73 12.73 10.07
C GLN A 40 -6.49 12.54 11.39
N SER A 41 -7.51 11.69 11.42
CA SER A 41 -8.28 11.39 12.63
C SER A 41 -9.07 10.09 12.44
N GLN A 42 -9.25 9.33 13.52
CA GLN A 42 -10.21 8.21 13.56
C GLN A 42 -11.63 8.75 13.83
N SER A 43 -12.10 9.75 13.08
CA SER A 43 -13.40 10.41 13.34
C SER A 43 -14.62 9.56 12.92
N SER A 44 -14.50 8.23 12.92
CA SER A 44 -15.65 7.33 12.83
C SER A 44 -15.89 6.68 14.18
N LYS A 45 -16.87 7.20 14.93
CA LYS A 45 -17.41 6.53 16.12
C LYS A 45 -18.14 5.21 15.79
N SER A 46 -18.31 4.86 14.52
CA SER A 46 -18.79 3.54 14.11
C SER A 46 -17.61 2.56 13.97
N LYS A 47 -17.62 1.53 14.81
CA LYS A 47 -16.58 0.49 14.94
C LYS A 47 -16.48 -0.47 13.73
N GLN A 48 -17.17 -0.20 12.63
CA GLN A 48 -17.11 -1.00 11.41
C GLN A 48 -16.88 -0.06 10.23
N HIS A 49 -15.63 0.05 9.81
CA HIS A 49 -15.27 0.64 8.52
C HIS A 49 -14.40 -0.39 7.79
N GLY A 50 -14.94 -0.99 6.73
CA GLY A 50 -14.21 -1.89 5.83
C GLY A 50 -14.41 -3.38 6.09
N ASP A 51 -13.60 -4.18 5.39
CA ASP A 51 -13.58 -5.64 5.47
C ASP A 51 -13.09 -6.11 6.84
N ASP A 52 -13.76 -7.12 7.39
CA ASP A 52 -13.26 -7.85 8.54
C ASP A 52 -12.18 -8.88 8.16
N ALA A 53 -11.56 -9.49 9.16
CA ALA A 53 -10.48 -10.46 8.93
C ALA A 53 -10.93 -11.68 8.10
N LYS A 54 -12.19 -12.12 8.22
CA LYS A 54 -12.70 -13.27 7.46
C LYS A 54 -12.91 -12.89 5.99
N MET A 55 -13.43 -11.69 5.73
CA MET A 55 -13.59 -11.16 4.39
C MET A 55 -12.23 -10.97 3.71
N ILE A 56 -11.23 -10.49 4.43
CA ILE A 56 -9.87 -10.38 3.93
C ILE A 56 -9.34 -11.76 3.56
N GLN A 57 -9.38 -12.73 4.48
CA GLN A 57 -8.92 -14.09 4.22
C GLN A 57 -9.61 -14.74 3.01
N ALA A 58 -10.93 -14.59 2.89
CA ALA A 58 -11.69 -15.11 1.76
C ALA A 58 -11.23 -14.48 0.43
N ARG A 59 -11.02 -13.16 0.41
CA ARG A 59 -10.45 -12.46 -0.76
C ARG A 59 -9.03 -12.95 -1.05
N THR A 60 -8.18 -13.09 -0.05
CA THR A 60 -6.80 -13.59 -0.24
C THR A 60 -6.81 -14.98 -0.87
N GLN A 61 -7.65 -15.89 -0.37
CA GLN A 61 -7.76 -17.25 -0.89
C GLN A 61 -8.24 -17.24 -2.35
N PHE A 62 -9.31 -16.51 -2.63
CA PHE A 62 -9.84 -16.37 -3.98
C PHE A 62 -8.79 -15.84 -4.97
N LEU A 63 -8.02 -14.82 -4.57
CA LEU A 63 -6.95 -14.29 -5.41
C LEU A 63 -5.81 -15.32 -5.59
N ASN A 64 -5.45 -16.06 -4.55
CA ASN A 64 -4.39 -17.07 -4.61
C ASN A 64 -4.78 -18.34 -5.39
N ASP A 65 -6.07 -18.63 -5.50
CA ASP A 65 -6.59 -19.72 -6.34
C ASP A 65 -6.51 -19.39 -7.84
N GLY A 66 -6.05 -18.19 -8.21
CA GLY A 66 -5.75 -17.80 -9.59
C GLY A 66 -6.96 -17.36 -10.41
N TYR A 67 -8.15 -17.24 -9.80
CA TYR A 67 -9.37 -16.82 -10.50
C TYR A 67 -9.22 -15.47 -11.22
N TYR A 68 -8.31 -14.61 -10.74
CA TYR A 68 -8.05 -13.27 -11.29
C TYR A 68 -6.68 -13.12 -11.95
N ASP A 69 -5.96 -14.22 -12.21
CA ASP A 69 -4.65 -14.18 -12.85
C ASP A 69 -4.68 -13.51 -14.23
N VAL A 70 -5.78 -13.65 -14.97
CA VAL A 70 -5.96 -13.00 -16.28
C VAL A 70 -5.82 -11.47 -16.20
N PHE A 71 -6.30 -10.85 -15.12
CA PHE A 71 -6.19 -9.41 -14.91
C PHE A 71 -4.77 -9.02 -14.50
N ARG A 72 -4.12 -9.88 -13.71
CA ARG A 72 -2.74 -9.68 -13.26
C ARG A 72 -1.76 -9.72 -14.42
N GLU A 73 -1.93 -10.65 -15.35
CA GLU A 73 -1.11 -10.72 -16.57
C GLU A 73 -1.36 -9.53 -17.49
N ALA A 74 -2.62 -9.14 -17.71
CA ALA A 74 -2.94 -7.95 -18.50
C ALA A 74 -2.32 -6.66 -17.91
N LEU A 75 -2.32 -6.53 -16.58
CA LEU A 75 -1.67 -5.41 -15.89
C LEU A 75 -0.15 -5.40 -16.11
N LYS A 76 0.52 -6.56 -16.09
CA LYS A 76 1.96 -6.66 -16.40
C LYS A 76 2.27 -6.13 -17.80
N ASP A 77 1.50 -6.57 -18.78
CA ASP A 77 1.69 -6.16 -20.17
C ASP A 77 1.53 -4.64 -20.34
N ILE A 78 0.53 -4.07 -19.68
CA ILE A 78 0.30 -2.61 -19.67
C ILE A 78 1.48 -1.89 -19.04
N VAL A 79 1.89 -2.26 -17.83
CA VAL A 79 2.96 -1.57 -17.10
C VAL A 79 4.27 -1.61 -17.87
N THR A 80 4.65 -2.78 -18.40
CA THR A 80 5.85 -2.93 -19.22
C THR A 80 5.79 -2.11 -20.50
N LYS A 81 4.62 -2.06 -21.17
CA LYS A 81 4.44 -1.25 -22.38
C LYS A 81 4.67 0.24 -22.12
N TYR A 82 4.23 0.77 -20.99
CA TYR A 82 4.35 2.20 -20.68
C TYR A 82 5.67 2.57 -19.99
N SER A 83 6.41 1.61 -19.42
CA SER A 83 7.73 1.82 -18.82
C SER A 83 7.76 3.01 -17.84
N ALA A 84 6.78 3.08 -16.94
CA ALA A 84 6.63 4.19 -16.02
C ALA A 84 7.76 4.19 -14.97
N ASN A 85 8.33 5.37 -14.67
CA ASN A 85 9.33 5.49 -13.60
C ASN A 85 8.73 5.34 -12.19
N SER A 86 7.41 5.45 -12.06
CA SER A 86 6.69 5.32 -10.79
C SER A 86 5.28 4.81 -11.06
N LEU A 87 4.79 3.91 -10.21
CA LEU A 87 3.46 3.32 -10.31
C LEU A 87 2.74 3.46 -8.97
N ALA A 88 1.45 3.74 -9.03
CA ALA A 88 0.58 3.86 -7.87
C ALA A 88 -0.56 2.85 -7.93
N ASP A 89 -0.65 1.96 -6.93
CA ASP A 89 -1.79 1.05 -6.75
C ASP A 89 -2.73 1.62 -5.68
N VAL A 90 -3.87 2.14 -6.13
CA VAL A 90 -4.88 2.78 -5.27
C VAL A 90 -5.92 1.73 -4.86
N GLY A 91 -6.11 1.55 -3.56
CA GLY A 91 -6.95 0.46 -3.07
C GLY A 91 -6.26 -0.91 -3.18
N CYS A 92 -4.93 -0.93 -3.03
CA CYS A 92 -4.05 -2.08 -3.21
C CYS A 92 -4.40 -3.31 -2.36
N GLY A 93 -5.23 -3.16 -1.32
CA GLY A 93 -5.54 -4.23 -0.37
C GLY A 93 -4.26 -4.82 0.22
N GLU A 94 -4.09 -6.13 0.08
CA GLU A 94 -2.87 -6.85 0.52
C GLU A 94 -1.72 -6.81 -0.52
N GLY A 95 -1.87 -6.06 -1.60
CA GLY A 95 -0.83 -5.84 -2.62
C GLY A 95 -0.73 -6.95 -3.67
N TRP A 96 -1.77 -7.77 -3.83
CA TRP A 96 -1.75 -8.93 -4.73
C TRP A 96 -1.47 -8.53 -6.20
N TYR A 97 -2.10 -7.49 -6.74
CA TYR A 97 -1.84 -7.10 -8.14
C TYR A 97 -0.43 -6.53 -8.35
N ALA A 98 0.08 -5.77 -7.38
CA ALA A 98 1.35 -5.08 -7.49
C ALA A 98 2.58 -5.96 -7.20
N GLU A 99 2.46 -6.98 -6.33
CA GLU A 99 3.60 -7.84 -5.93
C GLU A 99 4.44 -8.34 -7.12
N PRO A 100 3.85 -8.93 -8.19
CA PRO A 100 4.65 -9.45 -9.30
C PRO A 100 5.29 -8.38 -10.17
N LEU A 101 4.73 -7.17 -10.19
CA LEU A 101 5.25 -6.04 -10.99
C LEU A 101 6.57 -5.52 -10.41
N LEU A 102 6.69 -5.54 -9.09
CA LEU A 102 7.86 -5.06 -8.34
C LEU A 102 9.08 -5.97 -8.48
N GLN A 103 8.89 -7.25 -8.80
CA GLN A 103 9.99 -8.20 -8.98
C GLN A 103 10.65 -8.09 -10.37
N ARG A 104 9.93 -7.54 -11.35
CA ARG A 104 10.32 -7.59 -12.77
C ARG A 104 10.94 -6.29 -13.26
N GLU A 105 10.49 -5.16 -12.74
CA GLU A 105 11.01 -3.84 -13.09
C GLU A 105 11.84 -3.31 -11.91
N LYS A 106 12.98 -2.66 -12.16
CA LYS A 106 13.79 -1.99 -11.13
C LYS A 106 13.07 -0.74 -10.58
N LEU A 107 11.77 -0.83 -10.33
CA LEU A 107 10.93 0.23 -9.79
C LEU A 107 11.30 0.41 -8.32
N SER A 108 11.67 1.64 -7.96
CA SER A 108 11.88 2.00 -6.56
C SER A 108 10.55 1.95 -5.82
N MET A 109 10.50 1.12 -4.78
CA MET A 109 9.34 0.93 -3.90
C MET A 109 9.06 2.16 -3.04
N GLU A 110 8.44 3.18 -3.62
CA GLU A 110 7.75 4.21 -2.84
C GLU A 110 6.34 3.68 -2.51
N SER A 111 6.36 2.67 -1.63
CA SER A 111 5.22 1.86 -1.17
C SER A 111 4.01 2.74 -0.87
N ILE A 112 2.91 2.53 -1.58
CA ILE A 112 1.69 3.32 -1.40
C ILE A 112 0.85 2.78 -0.24
N PHE A 113 0.28 3.77 0.44
CA PHE A 113 -0.46 3.74 1.68
C PHE A 113 -1.96 3.76 1.46
N GLN A 114 -2.64 2.78 2.04
CA GLN A 114 -3.63 2.92 3.11
C GLN A 114 -4.48 1.66 3.08
N ASN A 115 -4.20 0.72 4.00
CA ASN A 115 -5.28 0.16 4.78
C ASN A 115 -4.69 -0.29 6.11
N LYS A 116 -5.39 0.03 7.20
CA LYS A 116 -5.06 -0.44 8.52
C LYS A 116 -5.47 -1.91 8.56
N GLN A 117 -4.60 -2.77 8.09
CA GLN A 117 -4.42 -4.16 8.49
C GLN A 117 -3.08 -4.54 7.87
N SER A 118 -2.08 -4.73 8.73
CA SER A 118 -0.75 -5.17 8.36
C SER A 118 -0.82 -6.23 7.27
N PRO A 119 0.17 -6.35 6.37
CA PRO A 119 0.39 -7.64 5.73
C PRO A 119 0.51 -8.63 6.89
N VAL A 120 -0.48 -9.52 7.05
CA VAL A 120 -0.31 -10.67 7.92
C VAL A 120 0.92 -11.34 7.35
N SER A 121 2.02 -11.27 8.11
CA SER A 121 3.26 -11.85 7.64
C SER A 121 2.95 -13.30 7.26
N ARG A 122 3.41 -13.77 6.10
CA ARG A 122 3.21 -15.16 5.67
C ARG A 122 3.62 -16.20 6.74
N ASN A 123 4.36 -15.77 7.76
CA ASN A 123 4.83 -16.57 8.88
C ASN A 123 3.87 -16.69 10.08
N GLU A 124 2.75 -15.96 10.12
CA GLU A 124 1.76 -16.08 11.22
C GLU A 124 0.58 -17.03 10.90
N ILE A 125 0.52 -17.57 9.67
CA ILE A 125 -0.55 -18.49 9.20
C ILE A 125 -0.22 -19.96 9.51
N ARG A 126 0.93 -20.24 10.14
CA ARG A 126 1.32 -21.58 10.59
C ARG A 126 1.43 -21.66 12.11
N LYS A 127 0.32 -21.51 12.82
CA LYS A 127 0.09 -22.06 14.16
C LYS A 127 -1.35 -22.50 14.31
#